data_AF-A0A2S9GY40-F1
#
_entry.id   AF-A0A2S9GY40-F1
#
_cell.length_a   1.000
_cell.length_b   1.000
_cell.length_c   1.000
_cell.angle_alpha   90.00
_cell.angle_beta   90.00
_cell.angle_gamma   90.00
#
_symmetry.space_group_name_H-M   'P 1'
#
loop_
_entity.id
_entity.type
_entity.pdbx_description
1 polymer ?
#
loop_
_entity_poly.entity_id
_entity_poly.type
_entity_poly.pdbx_seq_one_letter_code
_entity_poly.pdbx_strand_id
1 'polypeptide(L)' 'MSELKTISWLVWLLVSIWLVFHFIGFGGLCAMFPEGKRAWHLPAQLASLAIFAAAILCNPWSLK' A
#
# COMPACT_ATOMS: atom_id res chain seq x y z
N MET A 1 -22.79 1.18 -9.74
CA MET A 1 -21.89 0.51 -8.76
C MET A 1 -22.45 0.74 -7.39
N SER A 2 -22.54 -0.29 -6.55
CA SER A 2 -23.02 -0.12 -5.17
C SER A 2 -22.13 0.84 -4.42
N GLU A 3 -22.72 1.80 -3.73
CA GLU A 3 -22.07 2.86 -2.95
C GLU A 3 -21.06 2.26 -1.95
N LEU A 4 -21.43 1.12 -1.38
CA LEU A 4 -20.59 0.34 -0.46
C LEU A 4 -19.26 -0.11 -1.09
N LYS A 5 -19.24 -0.44 -2.40
CA LYS A 5 -18.02 -0.81 -3.11
C LYS A 5 -17.09 0.38 -3.30
N THR A 6 -17.64 1.56 -3.60
CA THR A 6 -16.87 2.80 -3.74
C THR A 6 -16.26 3.21 -2.40
N ILE A 7 -17.04 3.12 -1.32
CA ILE A 7 -16.55 3.40 0.05
C ILE A 7 -15.45 2.41 0.44
N SER A 8 -15.65 1.11 0.22
CA SER A 8 -14.65 0.07 0.52
C SER A 8 -13.35 0.27 -0.28
N TRP A 9 -13.47 0.62 -1.56
CA TRP A 9 -12.32 0.95 -2.40
C TRP A 9 -11.56 2.18 -1.88
N LEU A 10 -12.26 3.23 -1.46
CA LEU A 10 -11.64 4.45 -0.94
C LEU A 10 -10.90 4.18 0.37
N VAL A 11 -11.47 3.38 1.27
CA VAL A 11 -10.80 2.94 2.50
C VAL A 11 -9.55 2.12 2.16
N TRP A 12 -9.64 1.19 1.21
CA TRP A 12 -8.49 0.40 0.77
C TRP A 12 -7.39 1.26 0.16
N LEU A 13 -7.74 2.27 -0.65
CA LEU A 13 -6.78 3.22 -1.21
C LEU A 13 -6.03 3.98 -0.10
N LEU A 14 -6.75 4.53 0.89
CA LEU A 14 -6.14 5.25 2.01
C LEU A 14 -5.20 4.38 2.84
N VAL A 15 -5.61 3.15 3.14
CA VAL A 15 -4.76 2.17 3.86
C VAL A 15 -3.51 1.83 3.04
N SER A 16 -3.65 1.67 1.73
CA SER A 16 -2.52 1.37 0.85
C SER A 16 -1.53 2.53 0.79
N ILE A 17 -2.01 3.78 0.69
CA ILE A 17 -1.18 4.98 0.76
C ILE A 17 -0.41 5.03 2.08
N TRP A 18 -1.09 4.78 3.21
CA TRP A 18 -0.45 4.76 4.52
C TRP A 18 0.66 3.69 4.60
N LEU A 19 0.41 2.47 4.11
CA LEU A 19 1.41 1.40 4.04
C LEU A 19 2.63 1.82 3.21
N VAL A 20 2.41 2.42 2.04
CA VAL A 20 3.48 2.91 1.17
C VAL A 20 4.34 3.94 1.91
N PHE A 21 3.75 4.95 2.55
CA PHE A 21 4.53 5.93 3.31
C PHE A 21 5.23 5.32 4.54
N HIS A 22 4.60 4.35 5.20
CA HIS A 22 5.17 3.68 6.37
C HIS A 22 6.40 2.82 6.00
N PHE A 23 6.37 2.14 4.85
CA PHE A 23 7.46 1.27 4.37
C PHE A 23 8.52 1.99 3.53
N ILE A 24 8.14 2.99 2.73
CA ILE A 24 9.08 3.82 1.95
C ILE A 24 9.79 4.84 2.86
N GLY A 25 9.09 5.40 3.84
CA GLY A 25 9.63 6.41 4.77
C GLY A 25 10.67 5.89 5.77
N PHE A 26 11.11 4.62 5.67
CA PHE A 26 12.08 3.94 6.54
C PHE A 26 11.72 3.86 8.04
N GLY A 27 10.75 4.62 8.56
CA GLY A 27 10.41 4.66 9.98
C GLY A 27 9.87 3.34 10.56
N GLY A 28 8.97 2.65 9.85
CA GLY A 28 8.39 1.38 10.34
C GLY A 28 9.36 0.20 10.30
N LEU A 29 10.13 0.08 9.22
CA LEU A 29 11.08 -1.02 9.02
C LEU A 29 12.35 -0.85 9.86
N CYS A 30 12.87 0.38 10.03
CA CYS A 30 13.99 0.63 10.93
C CYS A 30 13.61 0.43 12.41
N ALA A 31 12.32 0.63 12.78
CA ALA A 31 11.84 0.36 14.13
C ALA A 31 11.64 -1.15 14.41
N MET A 32 11.21 -1.94 13.41
CA MET A 32 11.06 -3.39 13.56
C MET A 32 12.35 -4.19 13.37
N PHE A 33 13.28 -3.70 12.55
CA PHE A 33 14.55 -4.37 12.26
C PHE A 33 15.75 -3.42 12.45
N PRO A 34 16.14 -3.14 13.72
CA PRO A 34 17.24 -2.24 14.03
C PRO A 34 18.60 -2.72 13.50
N GLU A 35 18.78 -4.03 13.25
CA GLU A 35 20.06 -4.65 12.86
C GLU A 35 20.27 -4.83 11.33
N GLY A 36 19.58 -4.08 10.47
CA GLY A 36 20.05 -3.90 9.10
C GLY A 36 19.95 -5.14 8.19
N LYS A 37 18.92 -5.99 8.33
CA LYS A 37 18.58 -6.98 7.29
C LYS A 37 17.91 -6.30 6.09
N ARG A 38 18.73 -5.57 5.33
CA ARG A 38 18.41 -4.79 4.11
C ARG A 38 17.64 -5.60 3.06
N ALA A 39 17.79 -6.93 3.06
CA ALA A 39 17.14 -7.83 2.11
C ALA A 39 15.59 -7.84 2.21
N TRP A 40 15.02 -7.59 3.39
CA TRP A 40 13.56 -7.59 3.57
C TRP A 40 12.90 -6.23 3.30
N HIS A 41 13.69 -5.15 3.20
CA HIS A 41 13.18 -3.82 2.85
C HIS A 41 12.61 -3.77 1.44
N LEU A 42 13.35 -4.30 0.46
CA LEU A 42 12.94 -4.27 -0.94
C LEU A 42 11.63 -5.04 -1.20
N PRO A 43 11.47 -6.29 -0.73
CA PRO A 43 10.21 -7.02 -0.85
C PRO A 43 9.05 -6.31 -0.18
N ALA A 44 9.25 -5.74 1.01
CA ALA A 44 8.19 -5.01 1.73
C ALA A 44 7.77 -3.73 1.00
N GLN A 45 8.74 -2.97 0.47
CA GLN A 45 8.49 -1.79 -0.35
C GLN A 45 7.75 -2.17 -1.64
N LEU A 46 8.22 -3.20 -2.35
CA LEU A 46 7.57 -3.71 -3.57
C LEU A 46 6.15 -4.21 -3.30
N ALA A 47 5.92 -4.92 -2.19
CA ALA A 47 4.59 -5.38 -1.80
C ALA A 47 3.65 -4.21 -1.51
N SER A 48 4.10 -3.18 -0.78
CA SER A 48 3.30 -1.97 -0.52
C SER A 48 2.93 -1.23 -1.81
N LEU A 49 3.88 -1.15 -2.76
CA LEU A 49 3.69 -0.56 -4.08
C LEU A 49 2.72 -1.37 -4.93
N ALA A 50 2.82 -2.70 -4.90
CA ALA A 50 1.92 -3.60 -5.62
C ALA A 50 0.48 -3.52 -5.09
N ILE A 51 0.30 -3.43 -3.77
CA ILE A 51 -1.02 -3.24 -3.15
C ILE A 51 -1.61 -1.89 -3.55
N PHE A 52 -0.82 -0.82 -3.55
CA PHE A 52 -1.27 0.49 -4.02
C PHE A 52 -1.63 0.48 -5.51
N ALA A 53 -0.79 -0.11 -6.36
CA ALA A 53 -1.06 -0.26 -7.78
C ALA A 53 -2.34 -1.07 -8.04
N ALA A 54 -2.56 -2.16 -7.29
CA ALA A 54 -3.79 -2.94 -7.35
C ALA A 54 -5.03 -2.11 -6.97
N ALA A 55 -4.94 -1.26 -5.95
CA ALA A 55 -6.02 -0.34 -5.61
C ALA A 55 -6.30 0.64 -6.77
N ILE A 56 -5.28 1.18 -7.43
CA ILE A 56 -5.45 2.07 -8.59
C ILE A 56 -6.03 1.33 -9.82
N LEU A 57 -5.62 0.10 -10.09
CA LEU A 57 -6.16 -0.71 -11.18
C LEU A 57 -7.61 -1.12 -10.93
N CYS A 58 -7.95 -1.49 -9.69
CA CYS A 58 -9.31 -1.83 -9.29
C CYS A 58 -10.19 -0.60 -9.04
N ASN A 59 -9.81 0.57 -9.59
CA ASN A 59 -10.61 1.76 -9.41
C ASN A 59 -12.01 1.59 -10.02
N PRO A 60 -13.05 2.07 -9.34
CA PRO A 60 -14.44 1.89 -9.78
C PRO A 60 -14.77 2.62 -11.08
N TRP A 61 -13.86 3.45 -11.58
CA TRP A 61 -14.05 4.32 -12.75
C TRP A 61 -13.28 3.88 -13.99
N SER A 62 -12.47 2.81 -13.92
CA SER A 62 -11.52 2.40 -14.98
C SER A 62 -12.19 1.66 -16.15
N LEU A 63 -13.46 1.30 -16.01
CA LEU A 63 -14.28 0.61 -17.02
C LEU A 63 -15.26 1.58 -17.71
N LYS A 64 -14.83 2.81 -17.98
CA LYS A 64 -15.57 3.77 -18.82
C LYS A 64 -14.79 4.10 -20.07
#